data_AF-A0A5K3EQK2-F1
#
_entry.id   AF-A0A5K3EQK2-F1
#
_cell.length_a   1.000
_cell.length_b   1.000
_cell.length_c   1.000
_cell.angle_alpha   90.00
_cell.angle_beta   90.00
_cell.angle_gamma   90.00
#
_symmetry.space_group_name_H-M   'P 1'
#
loop_
_entity.id
_entity.type
_entity.pdbx_description
1 polymer ?
#
loop_
_entity_poly.entity_id
_entity_poly.type
_entity_poly.pdbx_seq_one_letter_code
_entity_poly.pdbx_strand_id
1 'polypeptide(L)'
;MALDQPEKGDTLATVLRIANYFFTTTFTVEGVLKLVALGPKKYFADSWNIFDFVVVLFSLIEIPLDNVRGLSILRAFRLLRVFKLAKSWQTMKLLFSIVARTLNALGNLTAVLMISIFVFAVLGMSLFGESYQQFTNKTRFPERGGKVPRWNFCDFTHSFMIVFRVLCGEWIESMWDCLEVNGWSCTVFFLMTMVLGNLVVRLSQLCAPLSCAA
;
A
#
# COMPACT_ATOMS: atom_id res chain seq x y z
N MET A 1 -7.97 -3.15 20.12
CA MET A 1 -7.01 -2.61 19.12
C MET A 1 -7.08 -1.08 19.07
N ALA A 2 -8.25 -0.46 18.88
CA ALA A 2 -8.38 1.01 18.89
C ALA A 2 -8.04 1.70 20.23
N LEU A 3 -8.23 1.01 21.37
CA LEU A 3 -7.86 1.52 22.70
C LEU A 3 -6.35 1.40 23.04
N ASP A 4 -5.52 0.88 22.14
CA ASP A 4 -4.09 0.69 22.41
C ASP A 4 -3.33 2.01 22.22
N GLN A 5 -3.07 2.72 23.33
CA GLN A 5 -2.34 3.99 23.38
C GLN A 5 -0.93 3.79 23.97
N PRO A 6 0.07 4.62 23.59
CA PRO A 6 1.43 4.50 24.11
C PRO A 6 1.50 4.72 25.64
N GLU A 7 0.67 5.62 26.18
CA GLU A 7 0.55 5.85 27.63
C GLU A 7 -0.71 5.15 28.19
N LYS A 8 -0.63 3.84 28.35
CA LYS A 8 -1.71 3.04 28.94
C LYS A 8 -1.32 2.50 30.31
N GLY A 9 -2.24 2.50 31.26
CA GLY A 9 -2.04 1.87 32.57
C GLY A 9 -1.85 0.35 32.46
N ASP A 10 -1.10 -0.24 33.41
CA ASP A 10 -0.74 -1.66 33.42
C ASP A 10 -1.96 -2.59 33.44
N THR A 11 -3.04 -2.16 34.08
CA THR A 11 -4.34 -2.86 34.10
C THR A 11 -4.95 -2.95 32.71
N LEU A 12 -5.01 -1.83 31.98
CA LEU A 12 -5.52 -1.78 30.61
C LEU A 12 -4.67 -2.64 29.68
N ALA A 13 -3.34 -2.58 29.81
CA ALA A 13 -2.43 -3.41 29.03
C ALA A 13 -2.69 -4.92 29.23
N THR A 14 -2.92 -5.33 30.48
CA THR A 14 -3.21 -6.73 30.84
C THR A 14 -4.56 -7.19 30.29
N VAL A 15 -5.61 -6.38 30.44
CA VAL A 15 -6.95 -6.66 29.89
C VAL A 15 -6.89 -6.81 28.37
N LEU A 16 -6.19 -5.92 27.67
CA LEU A 16 -6.03 -6.00 26.22
C LEU A 16 -5.29 -7.29 25.80
N ARG A 17 -4.27 -7.71 26.55
CA ARG A 17 -3.52 -8.95 26.28
C ARG A 17 -4.41 -10.18 26.44
N ILE A 18 -5.15 -10.27 27.55
CA ILE A 18 -6.07 -11.38 27.82
C ILE A 18 -7.16 -11.45 26.75
N ALA A 19 -7.77 -10.31 26.40
CA ALA A 19 -8.79 -10.25 25.36
C ALA A 19 -8.25 -10.72 23.99
N ASN A 20 -7.04 -10.30 23.60
CA ASN A 20 -6.43 -10.75 22.35
C ASN A 20 -6.22 -12.27 22.31
N TYR A 21 -5.75 -12.86 23.41
CA TYR A 21 -5.57 -14.32 23.50
C TYR A 21 -6.90 -15.06 23.42
N PHE A 22 -7.92 -14.56 24.12
CA PHE A 22 -9.28 -15.10 24.08
C PHE A 22 -9.86 -15.09 22.65
N PHE A 23 -9.83 -13.93 21.97
CA PHE A 23 -10.33 -13.84 20.60
C PHE A 23 -9.57 -14.77 19.64
N THR A 24 -8.24 -14.87 19.77
CA THR A 24 -7.43 -15.79 18.95
C THR A 24 -7.88 -17.24 19.11
N THR A 25 -8.09 -17.66 20.36
CA THR A 25 -8.46 -19.03 20.69
C THR A 25 -9.84 -19.36 20.13
N THR A 26 -10.84 -18.50 20.37
CA THR A 26 -12.21 -18.67 19.84
C THR A 26 -12.23 -18.77 18.32
N PHE A 27 -11.48 -17.91 17.62
CA PHE A 27 -11.40 -17.95 16.16
C PHE A 27 -10.67 -19.19 15.63
N THR A 28 -9.68 -19.69 16.37
CA THR A 28 -8.98 -20.91 16.00
C THR A 28 -9.92 -22.11 16.11
N VAL A 29 -10.69 -22.19 17.21
CA VAL A 29 -11.70 -23.24 17.41
C VAL A 29 -12.77 -23.18 16.33
N GLU A 30 -13.30 -22.00 16.02
CA GLU A 30 -14.29 -21.82 14.95
C GLU A 30 -13.76 -22.30 13.59
N GLY A 31 -12.52 -21.92 13.24
CA GLY A 31 -11.88 -22.32 11.99
C GLY A 31 -11.66 -23.83 11.88
N VAL A 32 -11.16 -24.46 12.95
CA VAL A 32 -10.96 -25.92 13.02
C VAL A 32 -12.29 -26.66 12.90
N LEU A 33 -13.32 -26.20 13.61
CA LEU A 33 -14.64 -26.84 13.59
C LEU A 33 -15.26 -26.78 12.19
N LYS A 34 -15.17 -25.64 11.51
CA LYS A 34 -15.63 -25.52 10.10
C LYS A 34 -14.85 -26.42 9.15
N LEU A 35 -13.53 -26.53 9.32
CA LEU A 35 -12.68 -27.37 8.48
C LEU A 35 -13.08 -28.85 8.59
N VAL A 36 -13.34 -29.33 9.82
CA VAL A 36 -13.78 -30.70 10.08
C VAL A 36 -15.20 -30.93 9.56
N ALA A 37 -16.13 -29.99 9.77
CA ALA A 37 -17.53 -30.15 9.38
C ALA A 37 -17.77 -30.13 7.87
N LEU A 38 -17.09 -29.25 7.13
CA LEU A 38 -17.28 -29.08 5.68
C LEU A 38 -16.35 -29.97 4.84
N GLY A 39 -15.25 -30.44 5.44
CA GLY A 39 -14.15 -31.11 4.75
C GLY A 39 -13.31 -30.15 3.90
N PRO A 40 -12.03 -30.50 3.62
CA PRO A 40 -11.07 -29.58 3.00
C PRO A 40 -11.51 -29.10 1.61
N LYS A 41 -12.08 -29.98 0.78
CA LYS A 41 -12.47 -29.62 -0.59
C LYS A 41 -13.55 -28.53 -0.66
N LYS A 42 -14.57 -28.59 0.20
CA LYS A 42 -15.64 -27.58 0.24
C LYS A 42 -15.21 -26.32 0.99
N TYR A 43 -14.35 -26.49 2.00
CA TYR A 43 -13.83 -25.36 2.78
C TYR A 43 -12.99 -24.40 1.92
N PHE A 44 -12.09 -24.91 1.08
CA PHE A 44 -11.26 -24.08 0.19
C PHE A 44 -11.97 -23.61 -1.09
N ALA A 45 -13.23 -23.96 -1.32
CA ALA A 45 -14.00 -23.46 -2.46
C ALA A 45 -14.61 -22.07 -2.20
N ASP A 46 -14.86 -21.73 -0.93
CA ASP A 46 -15.44 -20.43 -0.55
C ASP A 46 -14.33 -19.45 -0.14
N SER A 47 -14.17 -18.37 -0.91
CA SER A 47 -13.18 -17.30 -0.65
C SER A 47 -13.27 -16.73 0.76
N TRP A 48 -14.46 -16.70 1.37
CA TRP A 48 -14.63 -16.22 2.74
C TRP A 48 -14.14 -17.18 3.81
N ASN A 49 -14.05 -18.48 3.50
CA ASN A 49 -13.48 -19.48 4.40
C ASN A 49 -11.96 -19.58 4.23
N ILE A 50 -11.46 -19.39 3.00
CA ILE A 50 -10.01 -19.21 2.75
C ILE A 50 -9.49 -18.01 3.54
N PHE A 51 -10.18 -16.86 3.48
CA PHE A 51 -9.80 -15.68 4.25
C PHE A 51 -9.80 -15.95 5.77
N ASP A 52 -10.83 -16.63 6.28
CA ASP A 52 -10.96 -17.02 7.69
C ASP A 52 -9.76 -17.87 8.14
N PHE A 53 -9.33 -18.83 7.32
CA PHE A 53 -8.18 -19.70 7.55
C PHE A 53 -6.85 -18.95 7.54
N VAL A 54 -6.64 -18.08 6.56
CA VAL A 54 -5.43 -17.25 6.47
C VAL A 54 -5.27 -16.39 7.72
N VAL A 55 -6.37 -15.80 8.22
CA VAL A 55 -6.35 -15.02 9.45
C VAL A 55 -6.00 -15.87 10.67
N VAL A 56 -6.57 -17.08 10.80
CA VAL A 56 -6.20 -18.01 11.90
C VAL A 56 -4.72 -18.40 11.81
N LEU A 57 -4.21 -18.69 10.62
CA LEU A 57 -2.83 -19.06 10.40
C LEU A 57 -1.86 -17.96 10.84
N PHE A 58 -2.07 -16.72 10.37
CA PHE A 58 -1.25 -15.58 10.81
C PHE A 58 -1.35 -15.32 12.31
N SER A 59 -2.53 -15.53 12.89
CA SER A 59 -2.77 -15.36 14.33
C SER A 59 -2.00 -16.38 15.18
N LEU A 60 -1.88 -17.63 14.71
CA LEU A 60 -1.09 -18.67 15.38
C LEU A 60 0.41 -18.42 15.24
N ILE A 61 0.85 -17.90 14.09
CA ILE A 61 2.25 -17.51 13.86
C ILE A 61 2.63 -16.32 14.77
N GLU A 62 1.72 -15.39 15.06
CA GLU A 62 1.98 -14.24 15.92
C GLU A 62 2.38 -14.63 17.36
N ILE A 63 1.74 -15.65 17.95
CA ILE A 63 1.92 -16.04 19.36
C ILE A 63 3.38 -16.38 19.72
N PRO A 64 4.07 -17.30 19.02
CA PRO A 64 5.46 -17.63 19.34
C PRO A 64 6.45 -16.52 18.94
N LEU A 65 6.07 -15.64 18.00
CA LEU A 65 6.94 -14.61 17.46
C LEU A 65 6.85 -13.25 18.18
N ASP A 66 5.92 -13.06 19.12
CA ASP A 66 5.79 -11.82 19.91
C ASP A 66 7.05 -11.50 20.73
N ASN A 67 7.90 -12.51 21.01
CA ASN A 67 9.17 -12.34 21.72
C ASN A 67 10.36 -11.96 20.82
N VAL A 68 10.21 -11.97 19.49
CA VAL A 68 11.31 -11.69 18.55
C VAL A 68 11.32 -10.22 18.13
N ARG A 69 12.33 -9.46 18.60
CA ARG A 69 12.54 -8.07 18.17
C ARG A 69 12.92 -8.04 16.68
N GLY A 70 12.06 -7.45 15.86
CA GLY A 70 12.29 -7.26 14.42
C GLY A 70 11.07 -7.50 13.55
N LEU A 71 10.10 -8.28 14.02
CA LEU A 71 8.90 -8.64 13.27
C LEU A 71 7.68 -7.81 13.66
N SER A 72 7.88 -6.51 13.85
CA SER A 72 6.82 -5.56 14.20
C SER A 72 5.66 -5.55 13.20
N ILE A 73 5.92 -5.88 11.92
CA ILE A 73 4.92 -5.99 10.87
C ILE A 73 3.93 -7.14 11.13
N LEU A 74 4.36 -8.23 11.78
CA LEU A 74 3.45 -9.33 12.11
C LEU A 74 2.33 -8.88 13.06
N ARG A 75 2.63 -7.90 13.92
CA ARG A 75 1.64 -7.25 14.78
C ARG A 75 0.64 -6.39 14.00
N ALA A 76 0.86 -6.06 12.72
CA ALA A 76 -0.17 -5.40 11.91
C ALA A 76 -1.22 -6.39 11.42
N PHE A 77 -0.87 -7.67 11.22
CA PHE A 77 -1.79 -8.70 10.73
C PHE A 77 -2.95 -8.99 11.68
N ARG A 78 -2.84 -8.69 12.98
CA ARG A 78 -3.99 -8.78 13.90
C ARG A 78 -5.17 -7.90 13.47
N LEU A 79 -4.93 -6.80 12.74
CA LEU A 79 -6.00 -5.97 12.17
C LEU A 79 -6.84 -6.74 11.14
N LEU A 80 -6.27 -7.78 10.49
CA LEU A 80 -7.02 -8.64 9.56
C LEU A 80 -8.20 -9.34 10.25
N ARG A 81 -8.13 -9.58 11.56
CA ARG A 81 -9.22 -10.19 12.35
C ARG A 81 -10.46 -9.30 12.41
N VAL A 82 -10.30 -7.97 12.35
CA VAL A 82 -11.44 -7.03 12.30
C VAL A 82 -12.25 -7.23 11.03
N PHE A 83 -11.62 -7.62 9.92
CA PHE A 83 -12.33 -7.95 8.69
C PHE A 83 -13.18 -9.22 8.78
N LYS A 84 -12.99 -10.09 9.80
CA LYS A 84 -13.97 -11.16 10.05
C LYS A 84 -15.32 -10.61 10.47
N LEU A 85 -15.38 -9.49 11.20
CA LEU A 85 -16.63 -8.80 11.51
C LEU A 85 -17.28 -8.26 10.23
N ALA A 86 -16.48 -7.87 9.23
CA ALA A 86 -16.99 -7.46 7.93
C ALA A 86 -17.70 -8.61 7.17
N LYS A 87 -17.41 -9.89 7.48
CA LYS A 87 -18.13 -11.06 6.91
C LYS A 87 -19.57 -11.16 7.41
N SER A 88 -19.93 -10.64 8.58
CA SER A 88 -21.33 -10.67 9.04
C SER A 88 -22.16 -9.54 8.42
N TRP A 89 -21.51 -8.47 7.95
CA TRP A 89 -22.17 -7.29 7.40
C TRP A 89 -22.33 -7.39 5.88
N GLN A 90 -23.57 -7.56 5.42
CA GLN A 90 -23.89 -7.68 3.99
C GLN A 90 -23.37 -6.49 3.16
N THR A 91 -23.40 -5.28 3.72
CA THR A 91 -22.87 -4.07 3.09
C THR A 91 -21.37 -4.16 2.82
N MET A 92 -20.58 -4.73 3.74
CA MET A 92 -19.13 -4.87 3.53
C MET A 92 -18.80 -5.91 2.45
N LYS A 93 -19.56 -7.01 2.40
CA LYS A 93 -19.43 -7.98 1.30
C LYS A 93 -19.72 -7.35 -0.05
N LEU A 94 -20.76 -6.52 -0.11
CA LEU A 94 -21.09 -5.77 -1.32
C LEU A 94 -19.95 -4.84 -1.73
N LEU A 95 -19.39 -4.06 -0.79
CA LEU A 95 -18.24 -3.18 -1.06
C LEU A 95 -17.03 -3.95 -1.61
N PHE A 96 -16.65 -5.07 -1.00
CA PHE A 96 -15.55 -5.90 -1.51
C PHE A 96 -15.85 -6.47 -2.90
N SER A 97 -17.09 -6.90 -3.15
CA SER A 97 -17.52 -7.37 -4.47
C SER A 97 -17.42 -6.26 -5.53
N ILE A 98 -17.84 -5.03 -5.19
CA ILE A 98 -17.72 -3.87 -6.07
C ILE A 98 -16.24 -3.59 -6.37
N VAL A 99 -15.39 -3.51 -5.35
CA VAL A 99 -13.95 -3.28 -5.53
C VAL A 99 -13.33 -4.35 -6.43
N ALA A 100 -13.62 -5.63 -6.18
CA ALA A 100 -13.08 -6.72 -7.00
C ALA A 100 -13.56 -6.67 -8.46
N ARG A 101 -14.84 -6.35 -8.69
CA ARG A 101 -15.39 -6.19 -10.05
C ARG A 101 -14.77 -5.00 -10.77
N THR A 102 -14.67 -3.85 -10.08
CA THR A 102 -14.04 -2.65 -10.62
C THR A 102 -12.56 -2.87 -10.93
N LEU A 103 -11.83 -3.61 -10.08
CA LEU A 103 -10.43 -3.95 -10.35
C LEU A 103 -10.27 -4.86 -11.58
N ASN A 104 -11.19 -5.81 -11.80
CA ASN A 104 -11.14 -6.66 -12.99
C ASN A 104 -11.51 -5.86 -14.26
N ALA A 105 -12.57 -5.05 -14.20
CA ALA A 105 -12.99 -4.20 -15.30
C ALA A 105 -11.93 -3.14 -15.68
N LEU A 106 -11.23 -2.59 -14.69
CA LEU A 106 -10.17 -1.58 -14.88
C LEU A 106 -8.76 -2.18 -14.89
N GLY A 107 -8.62 -3.52 -14.93
CA GLY A 107 -7.33 -4.19 -14.77
C GLY A 107 -6.34 -3.80 -15.85
N ASN A 108 -6.79 -3.80 -17.12
CA ASN A 108 -5.98 -3.41 -18.26
C ASN A 108 -5.53 -1.94 -18.18
N LEU A 109 -6.42 -1.05 -17.73
CA LEU A 109 -6.14 0.38 -17.60
C LEU A 109 -5.15 0.65 -16.46
N THR A 110 -5.32 -0.05 -15.33
CA THR A 110 -4.41 0.02 -14.19
C THR A 110 -3.03 -0.52 -14.56
N ALA A 111 -2.95 -1.58 -15.37
CA ALA A 111 -1.69 -2.11 -15.87
C ALA A 111 -0.95 -1.08 -16.75
N VAL A 112 -1.66 -0.39 -17.66
CA VAL A 112 -1.08 0.69 -18.47
C VAL A 112 -0.57 1.84 -17.60
N LEU A 113 -1.31 2.24 -16.57
CA LEU A 113 -0.88 3.26 -15.61
C LEU A 113 0.38 2.82 -14.84
N MET A 114 0.44 1.57 -14.39
CA MET A 114 1.63 1.05 -13.70
C MET A 114 2.85 0.98 -14.61
N ILE A 115 2.68 0.59 -15.87
CA ILE A 115 3.76 0.57 -16.87
C ILE A 115 4.25 2.00 -17.16
N SER A 116 3.34 2.97 -17.31
CA SER A 116 3.73 4.35 -17.57
C SER A 116 4.51 4.94 -16.39
N ILE A 117 4.06 4.73 -15.14
CA ILE A 117 4.80 5.14 -13.94
C ILE A 117 6.19 4.50 -13.93
N PHE A 118 6.30 3.20 -14.24
CA PHE A 118 7.57 2.49 -14.28
C PHE A 118 8.53 3.09 -15.31
N VAL A 119 8.07 3.35 -16.54
CA VAL A 119 8.89 3.96 -17.60
C VAL A 119 9.37 5.34 -17.19
N PHE A 120 8.49 6.22 -16.68
CA PHE A 120 8.90 7.55 -16.22
C PHE A 120 9.83 7.51 -15.00
N ALA A 121 9.66 6.56 -14.09
CA ALA A 121 10.54 6.38 -12.94
C ALA A 121 11.97 6.01 -13.39
N VAL A 122 12.10 5.06 -14.33
CA VAL A 122 13.41 4.65 -14.88
C VAL A 122 14.03 5.76 -15.72
N LEU A 123 13.23 6.50 -16.51
CA LEU A 123 13.71 7.64 -17.28
C LEU A 123 14.20 8.76 -16.37
N GLY A 124 13.42 9.13 -15.35
CA GLY A 124 13.81 10.17 -14.39
C GLY A 124 15.09 9.80 -13.62
N MET A 125 15.21 8.53 -13.23
CA MET A 125 16.42 8.00 -12.60
C MET A 125 17.64 8.07 -13.53
N SER A 126 17.49 7.64 -14.78
CA SER A 126 18.57 7.64 -15.77
C SER A 126 19.01 9.06 -16.17
N LEU A 127 18.08 10.01 -16.22
CA LEU A 127 18.36 11.39 -16.66
C LEU A 127 18.87 12.29 -15.53
N PHE A 128 18.35 12.11 -14.31
CA PHE A 128 18.60 13.04 -13.20
C PHE A 128 19.36 12.40 -12.04
N GLY A 129 19.42 11.07 -11.95
CA GLY A 129 19.99 10.35 -10.80
C GLY A 129 21.46 10.68 -10.55
N GLU A 130 22.30 10.66 -11.58
CA GLU A 130 23.72 11.01 -11.44
C GLU A 130 23.92 12.46 -10.97
N SER A 131 23.15 13.40 -11.51
CA SER A 131 23.25 14.81 -11.13
C SER A 131 22.86 15.04 -9.67
N TYR A 132 21.83 14.35 -9.16
CA TYR A 132 21.46 14.39 -7.73
C TYR A 132 22.57 13.82 -6.83
N GLN A 133 23.21 12.73 -7.24
CA GLN A 133 24.32 12.14 -6.50
C GLN A 133 25.57 13.05 -6.52
N GLN A 134 25.92 13.61 -7.67
CA GLN A 134 27.05 14.53 -7.80
C GLN A 134 26.84 15.84 -7.02
N PHE A 135 25.61 16.36 -6.97
CA PHE A 135 25.26 17.55 -6.19
C PHE A 135 25.29 17.33 -4.67
N THR A 136 25.17 16.09 -4.20
CA THR A 136 25.31 15.76 -2.77
C THR A 136 26.73 16.05 -2.28
N ASN A 137 27.74 15.89 -3.15
CA ASN A 137 29.14 16.10 -2.82
C ASN A 137 29.60 17.56 -2.99
N LYS A 138 28.85 18.40 -3.72
CA LYS A 138 29.14 19.82 -3.93
C LYS A 138 27.99 20.63 -3.37
N THR A 139 28.03 20.90 -2.07
CA THR A 139 27.03 21.60 -1.24
C THR A 139 26.26 22.72 -1.96
N ARG A 140 25.18 22.38 -2.67
CA ARG A 140 24.22 23.36 -3.22
C ARG A 140 22.90 23.39 -2.46
N PHE A 141 22.73 22.57 -1.42
CA PHE A 141 21.62 22.66 -0.46
C PHE A 141 22.09 23.24 0.89
N PRO A 142 22.49 24.53 0.98
CA PRO A 142 22.91 25.14 2.23
C PRO A 142 21.77 25.19 3.26
N GLU A 143 20.51 25.33 2.82
CA GLU A 143 19.35 25.37 3.72
C GLU A 143 18.98 24.00 4.33
N ARG A 144 19.40 22.89 3.72
CA ARG A 144 19.06 21.52 4.17
C ARG A 144 20.25 20.77 4.76
N GLY A 145 21.34 21.47 5.11
CA GLY A 145 22.49 20.90 5.81
C GLY A 145 23.27 19.86 5.00
N GLY A 146 23.31 19.99 3.67
CA GLY A 146 24.06 19.09 2.79
C GLY A 146 23.46 17.70 2.60
N LYS A 147 22.21 17.47 3.02
CA LYS A 147 21.51 16.20 2.84
C LYS A 147 20.62 16.24 1.59
N VAL A 148 20.52 15.12 0.90
CA VAL A 148 19.59 14.95 -0.24
C VAL A 148 18.15 15.19 0.20
N PRO A 149 17.31 15.80 -0.66
CA PRO A 149 15.88 15.89 -0.41
C PRO A 149 15.25 14.52 -0.24
N ARG A 150 14.19 14.46 0.58
CA ARG A 150 13.39 13.23 0.78
C ARG A 150 12.79 12.71 -0.53
N TRP A 151 12.50 13.61 -1.46
CA TRP A 151 12.06 13.32 -2.81
C TRP A 151 13.25 13.55 -3.76
N ASN A 152 13.87 12.47 -4.24
CA ASN A 152 14.98 12.54 -5.18
C ASN A 152 14.88 11.45 -6.27
N PHE A 153 15.74 11.55 -7.30
CA PHE A 153 15.86 10.57 -8.38
C PHE A 153 17.07 9.62 -8.21
N CYS A 154 17.62 9.48 -7.01
CA CYS A 154 18.84 8.68 -6.78
C CYS A 154 18.58 7.18 -6.91
N ASP A 155 17.42 6.72 -6.46
CA ASP A 155 17.00 5.30 -6.47
C ASP A 155 15.69 5.11 -7.22
N PHE A 156 15.44 3.89 -7.66
CA PHE A 156 14.19 3.52 -8.34
C PHE A 156 12.95 3.81 -7.47
N THR A 157 12.96 3.43 -6.18
CA THR A 157 11.81 3.61 -5.29
C THR A 157 11.50 5.10 -5.05
N HIS A 158 12.53 5.93 -4.88
CA HIS A 158 12.36 7.38 -4.71
C HIS A 158 11.84 8.03 -6.01
N SER A 159 12.37 7.62 -7.16
CA SER A 159 11.93 8.09 -8.48
C SER A 159 10.47 7.68 -8.77
N PHE A 160 10.10 6.44 -8.46
CA PHE A 160 8.73 5.93 -8.56
C PHE A 160 7.77 6.76 -7.70
N MET A 161 8.15 7.05 -6.46
CA MET A 161 7.34 7.84 -5.54
C MET A 161 7.16 9.30 -6.00
N ILE A 162 8.18 9.92 -6.61
CA ILE A 162 8.04 11.26 -7.22
C ILE A 162 7.03 11.21 -8.38
N VAL A 163 7.18 10.26 -9.30
CA VAL A 163 6.27 10.15 -10.45
C VAL A 163 4.84 9.91 -9.97
N PHE A 164 4.64 9.05 -8.97
CA PHE A 164 3.33 8.85 -8.33
C PHE A 164 2.78 10.15 -7.72
N ARG A 165 3.59 10.91 -6.99
CA ARG A 165 3.22 12.20 -6.40
C ARG A 165 2.81 13.23 -7.46
N VAL A 166 3.53 13.28 -8.59
CA VAL A 166 3.20 14.13 -9.75
C VAL A 166 1.81 13.77 -10.32
N LEU A 167 1.50 12.49 -10.44
CA LEU A 167 0.18 12.02 -10.89
C LEU A 167 -0.95 12.36 -9.92
N CYS A 168 -0.65 12.45 -8.62
CA CYS A 168 -1.60 12.95 -7.61
C CYS A 168 -1.82 14.47 -7.69
N GLY A 169 -1.09 15.19 -8.55
CA GLY A 169 -1.21 16.63 -8.76
C GLY A 169 -0.17 17.48 -8.03
N GLU A 170 0.69 16.88 -7.21
CA GLU A 170 1.74 17.56 -6.45
C GLU A 170 3.09 17.55 -7.20
N TRP A 171 3.17 18.27 -8.32
CA TRP A 171 4.36 18.26 -9.19
C TRP A 171 5.31 19.45 -9.01
N ILE A 172 4.78 20.59 -8.55
CA ILE A 172 5.50 21.87 -8.53
C ILE A 172 6.71 21.81 -7.59
N GLU A 173 6.54 21.37 -6.34
CA GLU A 173 7.65 21.30 -5.36
C GLU A 173 8.79 20.40 -5.83
N SER A 174 8.45 19.20 -6.33
CA SER A 174 9.45 18.25 -6.83
C SER A 174 10.16 18.77 -8.09
N MET A 175 9.49 19.57 -8.91
CA MET A 175 10.08 20.23 -10.07
C MET A 175 11.08 21.32 -9.66
N TRP A 176 10.78 22.14 -8.66
CA TRP A 176 11.72 23.18 -8.18
C TRP A 176 13.02 22.57 -7.65
N ASP A 177 12.91 21.52 -6.83
CA ASP A 177 14.08 20.78 -6.32
C ASP A 177 14.91 20.17 -7.48
N CYS A 178 14.28 19.74 -8.57
CA CYS A 178 14.97 19.21 -9.75
C CYS A 178 15.61 20.32 -10.60
N LEU A 179 14.90 21.43 -10.80
CA LEU A 179 15.35 22.59 -11.57
C LEU A 179 16.64 23.19 -11.01
N GLU A 180 16.77 23.23 -9.68
CA GLU A 180 17.99 23.70 -9.00
C GLU A 180 19.22 22.82 -9.31
N VAL A 181 19.00 21.53 -9.54
CA VAL A 181 20.06 20.53 -9.77
C VAL A 181 20.42 20.38 -11.24
N ASN A 182 19.42 20.23 -12.11
CA ASN A 182 19.59 19.83 -13.51
C ASN A 182 19.20 20.92 -14.52
N GLY A 183 18.66 22.05 -14.07
CA GLY A 183 18.20 23.12 -14.95
C GLY A 183 16.92 22.78 -15.72
N TRP A 184 16.75 23.39 -16.90
CA TRP A 184 15.47 23.44 -17.62
C TRP A 184 14.95 22.07 -18.09
N SER A 185 15.82 21.05 -18.22
CA SER A 185 15.43 19.70 -18.63
C SER A 185 14.40 19.06 -17.68
N CYS A 186 14.45 19.41 -16.38
CA CYS A 186 13.44 18.98 -15.41
C CYS A 186 12.04 19.48 -15.75
N THR A 187 11.90 20.76 -16.10
CA THR A 187 10.59 21.36 -16.43
C THR A 187 9.90 20.60 -17.56
N VAL A 188 10.66 20.24 -18.60
CA VAL A 188 10.14 19.46 -19.73
C VAL A 188 9.69 18.06 -19.27
N PHE A 189 10.51 17.37 -18.48
CA PHE A 189 10.17 16.05 -17.97
C PHE A 189 8.91 16.05 -17.09
N PHE A 190 8.80 16.99 -16.15
CA PHE A 190 7.64 17.07 -15.24
C PHE A 190 6.36 17.45 -15.98
N LEU A 191 6.43 18.39 -16.93
CA LEU A 191 5.26 18.74 -17.75
C LEU A 191 4.81 17.57 -18.64
N MET A 192 5.75 16.87 -19.28
CA MET A 192 5.42 15.69 -20.11
C MET A 192 4.80 14.56 -19.26
N THR A 193 5.36 14.30 -18.08
CA THR A 193 4.83 13.31 -17.13
C THR A 193 3.43 13.68 -16.67
N MET A 194 3.17 14.96 -16.40
CA MET A 194 1.85 15.45 -15.96
C MET A 194 0.80 15.37 -17.08
N VAL A 195 1.15 15.73 -18.31
CA VAL A 195 0.24 15.66 -19.46
C VAL A 195 -0.10 14.20 -19.78
N LEU A 196 0.91 13.34 -19.92
CA LEU A 196 0.71 11.92 -20.25
C LEU A 196 0.04 11.17 -19.11
N GLY A 197 0.43 11.46 -17.87
CA GLY A 197 -0.18 10.93 -16.66
C GLY A 197 -1.65 11.25 -16.54
N ASN A 198 -2.02 12.53 -16.64
CA ASN A 198 -3.43 12.94 -16.58
C ASN A 198 -4.25 12.45 -17.77
N LEU A 199 -3.62 12.27 -18.94
CA LEU A 199 -4.31 11.68 -20.09
C LEU A 199 -4.66 10.22 -19.79
N VAL A 200 -3.71 9.42 -19.29
CA VAL A 200 -3.95 8.03 -18.90
C VAL A 200 -4.99 7.93 -17.78
N VAL A 201 -4.89 8.79 -16.76
CA VAL A 201 -5.86 8.82 -15.65
C VAL A 201 -7.25 9.22 -16.15
N ARG A 202 -7.38 10.26 -16.98
CA ARG A 202 -8.68 10.65 -17.54
C ARG A 202 -9.27 9.59 -18.46
N LEU A 203 -8.45 8.95 -19.30
CA LEU A 203 -8.88 7.82 -20.13
C LEU A 203 -9.36 6.66 -19.27
N SER A 204 -8.70 6.40 -18.13
CA SER A 204 -9.14 5.37 -17.19
C SER A 204 -10.49 5.69 -16.54
N GLN A 205 -10.71 6.96 -16.18
CA GLN A 205 -11.96 7.43 -15.56
C GLN A 205 -13.13 7.49 -16.55
N LEU A 206 -12.88 7.85 -17.82
CA LEU A 206 -13.90 7.89 -18.88
C LEU A 206 -14.33 6.50 -19.33
N CYS A 207 -13.41 5.53 -19.33
CA CYS A 207 -13.70 4.16 -19.74
C CYS A 207 -14.42 3.36 -18.63
N ALA A 208 -14.20 3.71 -17.36
CA ALA A 208 -14.85 3.06 -16.22
C ALA A 208 -16.40 2.98 -16.29
N PRO A 209 -17.14 4.06 -16.57
CA PRO A 209 -18.60 3.97 -16.73
C PRO A 209 -19.03 3.24 -18.01
N LEU A 210 -18.23 3.28 -19.08
CA LEU A 210 -18.55 2.60 -20.35
C LEU A 210 -18.41 1.09 -20.25
N SER A 211 -17.38 0.58 -19.56
CA SER A 211 -17.20 -0.86 -19.31
C SER A 211 -18.13 -1.43 -18.25
N CYS A 212 -18.71 -0.60 -17.37
CA CYS A 212 -19.75 -1.03 -16.43
C CYS A 212 -21.18 -1.02 -17.03
N ALA A 213 -21.36 -0.42 -18.21
CA ALA A 213 -22.65 -0.33 -18.91
C ALA A 213 -22.86 -1.44 -19.97
N ALA A 214 -21.83 -2.26 -20.25
CA ALA A 214 -21.88 -3.42 -21.13
C ALA A 214 -21.83 -4.72 -20.32
#